data_AF-A0A1D9FVI7-F1
#
_entry.id   AF-A0A1D9FVI7-F1
#
_cell.length_a   1.000
_cell.length_b   1.000
_cell.length_c   1.000
_cell.angle_alpha   90.00
_cell.angle_beta   90.00
_cell.angle_gamma   90.00
#
_symmetry.space_group_name_H-M   'P 1'
#
loop_
_entity.id
_entity.type
_entity.pdbx_description
1 polymer ?
#
loop_
_entity_poly.entity_id
_entity_poly.type
_entity_poly.pdbx_seq_one_letter_code
_entity_poly.pdbx_strand_id
1 'polypeptide(L)'
;MKLKQILNQIKVSMSWSKASHQDIDKIAFKLYNNRQITEKTGNAEQDWIKAKKIANNPFKLLLFKCNQPLIKTEKIFLEPVLDYLKRLALLEILELLGNISLLVGVIVFIAGEEDRRNSEIYQAWQVITAAHNQAGSGGRIQALEFLNSEPRRIPWFWLTWKRESLRGLEAPKAYLREVELSDAHLANANLQEADLQGANLQEADLQGAILQGANLREANLPEANLPEANLQGADLQQANLQGASLPEANLQGADLQQANLQEAFLGTGYLAAFFQEANLQKANLQGANLQKTYLDGVNLQEADLKYANLQEADLKYANLQEADLQGVNLQEGNLKYANLRKANLQGANLQDATLEGANLQDANLQDATLEGANLQDANLKNVLYSDKTTLEAVCKKNNMSYPCPTIFPKDFDPKTAGMKLIKDLKDIPTQGNYWIERYKPPSHWRL
;
A
#
# COMPACT_ATOMS: atom_id res chain seq x y z
N MET A 1 7.15 48.67 -25.29
CA MET A 1 8.33 49.12 -24.51
C MET A 1 8.26 48.83 -23.00
N LYS A 2 7.35 47.97 -22.49
CA LYS A 2 7.24 47.62 -21.06
C LYS A 2 7.70 46.18 -20.69
N LEU A 3 7.84 45.26 -21.65
CA LEU A 3 8.28 43.87 -21.37
C LEU A 3 9.79 43.74 -21.09
N LYS A 4 10.60 44.62 -21.71
CA LYS A 4 12.07 44.63 -21.58
C LYS A 4 12.57 45.15 -20.23
N GLN A 5 11.77 45.95 -19.52
CA GLN A 5 12.10 46.44 -18.16
C GLN A 5 11.77 45.40 -17.08
N ILE A 6 10.76 44.56 -17.28
CA ILE A 6 10.40 43.47 -16.36
C ILE A 6 11.43 42.32 -16.46
N LEU A 7 11.88 41.99 -17.67
CA LEU A 7 12.88 40.93 -17.88
C LEU A 7 14.28 41.27 -17.32
N ASN A 8 14.60 42.56 -17.11
CA ASN A 8 15.88 42.97 -16.54
C ASN A 8 15.91 43.01 -15.01
N GLN A 9 14.77 42.89 -14.32
CA GLN A 9 14.72 42.82 -12.86
C GLN A 9 14.75 41.40 -12.29
N ILE A 10 14.60 40.36 -13.14
CA ILE A 10 14.73 38.96 -12.73
C ILE A 10 16.14 38.48 -13.11
N LYS A 11 17.16 39.10 -12.52
CA LYS A 11 18.49 38.48 -12.35
C LYS A 11 18.50 37.78 -11.00
N VAL A 12 17.86 36.61 -10.93
CA VAL A 12 18.14 35.64 -9.88
C VAL A 12 19.03 34.59 -10.51
N SER A 13 20.30 34.61 -10.11
CA SER A 13 21.26 33.55 -10.40
C SER A 13 20.77 32.24 -9.78
N MET A 14 20.24 31.34 -10.59
CA MET A 14 20.15 29.92 -10.22
C MET A 14 20.93 29.13 -11.26
N SER A 15 22.05 28.57 -10.82
CA SER A 15 22.88 27.66 -11.58
C SER A 15 22.09 26.37 -11.87
N TRP A 16 21.54 26.25 -13.07
CA TRP A 16 21.17 24.97 -13.62
C TRP A 16 22.44 24.29 -14.12
N SER A 17 23.14 23.58 -13.24
CA SER A 17 24.18 22.65 -13.65
C SER A 17 24.17 21.43 -12.75
N LYS A 18 23.99 20.27 -13.39
CA LYS A 18 24.06 18.89 -12.88
C LYS A 18 22.73 18.26 -12.45
N ALA A 19 21.81 18.08 -13.40
CA ALA A 19 21.35 16.71 -13.62
C ALA A 19 22.51 16.00 -14.35
N SER A 20 23.15 15.04 -13.71
CA SER A 20 24.32 14.37 -14.29
C SER A 20 23.87 13.48 -15.45
N HIS A 21 24.73 13.20 -16.45
CA HIS A 21 24.39 12.24 -17.51
C HIS A 21 23.93 10.89 -16.94
N GLN A 22 24.40 10.51 -15.75
CA GLN A 22 23.97 9.31 -15.02
C GLN A 22 22.48 9.34 -14.61
N ASP A 23 21.90 10.51 -14.36
CA ASP A 23 20.48 10.63 -13.97
C ASP A 23 19.56 10.49 -15.18
N ILE A 24 19.99 10.97 -16.35
CA ILE A 24 19.30 10.78 -17.63
C ILE A 24 19.36 9.31 -18.05
N ASP A 25 20.51 8.66 -17.89
CA ASP A 25 20.68 7.23 -18.18
C ASP A 25 19.82 6.36 -17.25
N LYS A 26 19.70 6.72 -15.97
CA LYS A 26 18.80 6.04 -15.01
C LYS A 26 17.33 6.16 -15.38
N ILE A 27 16.88 7.34 -15.83
CA ILE A 27 15.49 7.56 -16.27
C ILE A 27 15.18 6.75 -17.53
N ALA A 28 16.07 6.81 -18.52
CA ALA A 28 15.92 6.06 -19.76
C ALA A 28 15.98 4.54 -19.51
N PHE A 29 16.81 4.08 -18.58
CA PHE A 29 16.88 2.68 -18.16
C PHE A 29 15.61 2.22 -17.43
N LYS A 30 14.99 3.06 -16.59
CA LYS A 30 13.71 2.74 -15.95
C LYS A 30 12.53 2.65 -16.92
N LEU A 31 12.45 3.60 -17.86
CA LEU A 31 11.46 3.55 -18.95
C LEU A 31 11.67 2.30 -19.83
N TYR A 32 12.92 1.90 -20.06
CA TYR A 32 13.26 0.67 -20.77
C TYR A 32 12.84 -0.59 -19.99
N ASN A 33 13.15 -0.69 -18.70
CA ASN A 33 12.80 -1.83 -17.86
C ASN A 33 11.29 -1.98 -17.66
N ASN A 34 10.55 -0.90 -17.46
CA ASN A 34 9.08 -0.96 -17.33
C ASN A 34 8.42 -1.46 -18.61
N ARG A 35 9.06 -1.31 -19.78
CA ARG A 35 8.58 -1.88 -21.03
C ARG A 35 8.94 -3.35 -21.22
N GLN A 36 10.17 -3.78 -20.86
CA GLN A 36 10.60 -5.18 -20.98
C GLN A 36 9.70 -6.14 -20.20
N ILE A 37 9.08 -5.66 -19.12
CA ILE A 37 8.18 -6.44 -18.26
C ILE A 37 6.74 -6.54 -18.83
N THR A 38 6.39 -5.76 -19.86
CA THR A 38 5.01 -5.71 -20.44
C THR A 38 4.79 -6.59 -21.67
N GLU A 39 5.70 -7.55 -21.97
CA GLU A 39 5.64 -8.48 -23.11
C GLU A 39 5.36 -7.85 -24.49
N LYS A 40 5.66 -6.56 -24.69
CA LYS A 40 5.57 -5.93 -26.02
C LYS A 40 6.87 -6.11 -26.79
N THR A 41 6.83 -6.95 -27.83
CA THR A 41 7.94 -7.18 -28.77
C THR A 41 8.35 -5.88 -29.47
N GLY A 42 9.61 -5.47 -29.30
CA GLY A 42 10.19 -4.27 -29.93
C GLY A 42 11.71 -4.16 -29.73
N ASN A 43 12.40 -3.48 -30.65
CA ASN A 43 13.87 -3.38 -30.67
C ASN A 43 14.38 -2.29 -29.71
N ALA A 44 14.97 -2.73 -28.60
CA ALA A 44 15.57 -1.92 -27.53
C ALA A 44 16.43 -0.74 -28.01
N GLU A 45 17.18 -0.91 -29.09
CA GLU A 45 18.14 0.07 -29.59
C GLU A 45 17.47 1.26 -30.28
N GLN A 46 16.35 1.03 -30.99
CA GLN A 46 15.62 2.10 -31.68
C GLN A 46 14.89 3.04 -30.71
N ASP A 47 14.47 2.52 -29.56
CA ASP A 47 13.70 3.28 -28.60
C ASP A 47 14.60 4.07 -27.64
N TRP A 48 15.81 3.56 -27.34
CA TRP A 48 16.90 4.38 -26.77
C TRP A 48 17.23 5.58 -27.67
N ILE A 49 17.30 5.36 -28.98
CA ILE A 49 17.56 6.43 -29.96
C ILE A 49 16.41 7.45 -29.98
N LYS A 50 15.14 7.02 -29.88
CA LYS A 50 13.99 7.94 -29.78
C LYS A 50 14.01 8.76 -28.49
N ALA A 51 14.23 8.14 -27.34
CA ALA A 51 14.33 8.83 -26.05
C ALA A 51 15.46 9.86 -26.05
N LYS A 52 16.64 9.48 -26.59
CA LYS A 52 17.79 10.38 -26.75
C LYS A 52 17.52 11.52 -27.75
N LYS A 53 16.68 11.29 -28.77
CA LYS A 53 16.29 12.29 -29.79
C LYS A 53 15.25 13.28 -29.25
N ILE A 54 14.34 12.85 -28.39
CA ILE A 54 13.39 13.72 -27.66
C ILE A 54 14.16 14.58 -26.64
N ALA A 55 15.06 13.98 -25.87
CA ALA A 55 15.89 14.69 -24.89
C ALA A 55 16.84 15.74 -25.51
N ASN A 56 17.20 15.60 -26.80
CA ASN A 56 18.16 16.48 -27.48
C ASN A 56 17.58 17.29 -28.66
N ASN A 57 16.26 17.47 -28.79
CA ASN A 57 15.68 18.05 -30.00
C ASN A 57 15.98 19.57 -30.19
N PRO A 58 16.75 19.97 -31.23
CA PRO A 58 17.14 21.36 -31.49
C PRO A 58 16.06 22.19 -32.23
N PHE A 59 14.91 21.62 -32.60
CA PHE A 59 13.86 22.33 -33.35
C PHE A 59 13.18 23.47 -32.56
N LYS A 60 13.25 23.49 -31.23
CA LYS A 60 12.84 24.68 -30.43
C LYS A 60 13.78 25.87 -30.59
N LEU A 61 15.02 25.66 -31.07
CA LEU A 61 16.00 26.72 -31.32
C LEU A 61 15.89 27.31 -32.75
N LEU A 62 15.41 26.51 -33.71
CA LEU A 62 15.37 26.87 -35.13
C LEU A 62 14.15 27.74 -35.50
N LEU A 63 13.04 27.62 -34.76
CA LEU A 63 11.81 28.40 -34.97
C LEU A 63 11.94 29.90 -34.59
N PHE A 64 13.11 30.35 -34.14
CA PHE A 64 13.38 31.75 -33.78
C PHE A 64 14.06 32.57 -34.89
N LYS A 65 14.39 32.00 -36.05
CA LYS A 65 15.30 32.66 -37.02
C LYS A 65 14.84 32.82 -38.47
N CYS A 66 13.67 32.37 -38.89
CA CYS A 66 13.26 32.53 -40.28
C CYS A 66 11.92 33.24 -40.42
N ASN A 67 11.97 34.55 -40.63
CA ASN A 67 10.86 35.33 -41.19
C ASN A 67 11.44 36.41 -42.12
N GLN A 68 10.88 36.53 -43.34
CA GLN A 68 11.01 37.58 -44.40
C GLN A 68 11.81 37.24 -45.71
N PRO A 69 11.44 37.83 -46.89
CA PRO A 69 10.97 37.11 -48.09
C PRO A 69 11.56 37.62 -49.44
N LEU A 70 11.09 37.09 -50.59
CA LEU A 70 11.30 37.58 -51.97
C LEU A 70 10.14 36.99 -52.85
N ILE A 71 9.46 37.64 -53.81
CA ILE A 71 9.92 38.32 -55.04
C ILE A 71 8.83 39.28 -55.59
N LYS A 72 9.24 40.38 -56.23
CA LYS A 72 8.45 41.29 -57.10
C LYS A 72 8.64 40.89 -58.58
N THR A 73 7.55 40.75 -59.35
CA THR A 73 7.32 41.32 -60.71
C THR A 73 6.08 40.68 -61.36
N GLU A 74 4.90 41.25 -61.12
CA GLU A 74 3.69 41.06 -61.95
C GLU A 74 2.71 42.21 -61.69
N LYS A 75 3.27 43.43 -61.73
CA LYS A 75 2.62 44.68 -61.36
C LYS A 75 2.62 45.53 -62.62
N ILE A 76 1.44 45.90 -63.15
CA ILE A 76 1.14 47.20 -63.77
C ILE A 76 -0.17 47.16 -64.59
N PHE A 77 -0.59 46.04 -65.20
CA PHE A 77 -1.78 46.07 -66.08
C PHE A 77 -3.00 45.27 -65.59
N LEU A 78 -2.84 44.40 -64.60
CA LEU A 78 -3.91 43.53 -64.11
C LEU A 78 -4.50 43.98 -62.76
N GLU A 79 -3.86 44.92 -62.07
CA GLU A 79 -4.17 45.25 -60.67
C GLU A 79 -5.56 45.86 -60.40
N PRO A 80 -6.12 46.81 -61.17
CA PRO A 80 -7.37 47.45 -60.76
C PRO A 80 -8.61 46.55 -60.88
N VAL A 81 -8.64 45.66 -61.89
CA VAL A 81 -9.77 44.76 -62.17
C VAL A 81 -9.65 43.44 -61.40
N LEU A 82 -8.41 42.95 -61.17
CA LEU A 82 -8.19 41.86 -60.22
C LEU A 82 -8.28 42.31 -58.77
N ASP A 83 -8.03 43.56 -58.37
CA ASP A 83 -8.14 43.98 -56.96
C ASP A 83 -9.61 44.04 -56.48
N TYR A 84 -10.56 44.34 -57.37
CA TYR A 84 -12.00 44.30 -57.03
C TYR A 84 -12.56 42.87 -57.01
N LEU A 85 -12.24 42.04 -58.02
CA LEU A 85 -12.64 40.63 -58.06
C LEU A 85 -11.87 39.75 -57.07
N LYS A 86 -10.59 40.06 -56.80
CA LYS A 86 -9.86 39.49 -55.67
C LYS A 86 -10.45 39.97 -54.38
N ARG A 87 -10.79 41.22 -54.09
CA ARG A 87 -11.32 41.54 -52.74
C ARG A 87 -12.55 40.71 -52.34
N LEU A 88 -13.46 40.39 -53.25
CA LEU A 88 -14.58 39.49 -52.97
C LEU A 88 -14.14 38.01 -52.88
N ALA A 89 -13.45 37.49 -53.89
CA ALA A 89 -13.01 36.09 -53.93
C ALA A 89 -11.85 35.79 -52.97
N LEU A 90 -11.03 36.76 -52.62
CA LEU A 90 -9.93 36.76 -51.65
C LEU A 90 -10.48 36.80 -50.24
N LEU A 91 -11.60 37.51 -49.97
CA LEU A 91 -12.26 37.39 -48.68
C LEU A 91 -12.82 35.98 -48.50
N GLU A 92 -13.48 35.42 -49.52
CA GLU A 92 -13.95 34.03 -49.50
C GLU A 92 -12.78 33.02 -49.46
N ILE A 93 -11.70 33.23 -50.23
CA ILE A 93 -10.50 32.39 -50.23
C ILE A 93 -9.69 32.57 -48.94
N LEU A 94 -9.66 33.74 -48.30
CA LEU A 94 -9.02 33.96 -47.00
C LEU A 94 -9.83 33.34 -45.87
N GLU A 95 -11.16 33.36 -45.95
CA GLU A 95 -12.01 32.56 -45.06
C GLU A 95 -11.79 31.06 -45.30
N LEU A 96 -11.72 30.61 -46.56
CA LEU A 96 -11.44 29.21 -46.90
C LEU A 96 -10.03 28.78 -46.45
N LEU A 97 -9.01 29.61 -46.68
CA LEU A 97 -7.63 29.39 -46.24
C LEU A 97 -7.49 29.50 -44.72
N GLY A 98 -8.27 30.37 -44.08
CA GLY A 98 -8.38 30.46 -42.62
C GLY A 98 -9.00 29.20 -42.03
N ASN A 99 -10.06 28.69 -42.65
CA ASN A 99 -10.71 27.43 -42.29
C ASN A 99 -9.80 26.23 -42.56
N ILE A 100 -9.05 26.22 -43.67
CA ILE A 100 -8.06 25.18 -43.98
C ILE A 100 -6.88 25.28 -43.01
N SER A 101 -6.42 26.48 -42.65
CA SER A 101 -5.34 26.67 -41.67
C SER A 101 -5.76 26.24 -40.27
N LEU A 102 -7.00 26.50 -39.88
CA LEU A 102 -7.58 25.99 -38.63
C LEU A 102 -7.70 24.47 -38.69
N LEU A 103 -8.18 23.91 -39.81
CA LEU A 103 -8.29 22.46 -40.01
C LEU A 103 -6.92 21.78 -39.96
N VAL A 104 -5.91 22.32 -40.64
CA VAL A 104 -4.53 21.84 -40.60
C VAL A 104 -3.96 22.00 -39.19
N GLY A 105 -4.23 23.10 -38.50
CA GLY A 105 -3.83 23.31 -37.12
C GLY A 105 -4.44 22.28 -36.17
N VAL A 106 -5.72 21.96 -36.34
CA VAL A 106 -6.42 20.90 -35.59
C VAL A 106 -5.85 19.52 -35.94
N ILE A 107 -5.61 19.22 -37.23
CA ILE A 107 -4.99 17.95 -37.65
C ILE A 107 -3.59 17.79 -37.06
N VAL A 108 -2.75 18.82 -37.10
CA VAL A 108 -1.39 18.78 -36.52
C VAL A 108 -1.47 18.70 -34.99
N PHE A 109 -2.42 19.40 -34.37
CA PHE A 109 -2.65 19.29 -32.94
C PHE A 109 -3.02 17.84 -32.58
N ILE A 110 -3.98 17.24 -33.27
CA ILE A 110 -4.40 15.84 -33.08
C ILE A 110 -3.23 14.88 -33.34
N ALA A 111 -2.52 15.05 -34.46
CA ALA A 111 -1.41 14.18 -34.86
C ALA A 111 -0.24 14.24 -33.87
N GLY A 112 -0.03 15.37 -33.19
CA GLY A 112 1.02 15.54 -32.19
C GLY A 112 0.62 15.18 -30.76
N GLU A 113 -0.58 14.63 -30.54
CA GLU A 113 -1.07 14.30 -29.19
C GLU A 113 -0.18 13.26 -28.49
N GLU A 114 0.23 12.20 -29.21
CA GLU A 114 1.10 11.15 -28.67
C GLU A 114 2.46 11.69 -28.24
N ASP A 115 3.09 12.55 -29.05
CA ASP A 115 4.39 13.16 -28.74
C ASP A 115 4.31 14.11 -27.53
N ARG A 116 3.22 14.88 -27.40
CA ARG A 116 3.00 15.74 -26.23
C ARG A 116 2.86 14.90 -24.96
N ARG A 117 2.06 13.83 -25.01
CA ARG A 117 1.89 12.91 -23.87
C ARG A 117 3.20 12.24 -23.48
N ASN A 118 3.98 11.74 -24.44
CA ASN A 118 5.29 11.16 -24.18
C ASN A 118 6.23 12.17 -23.50
N SER A 119 6.16 13.45 -23.88
CA SER A 119 6.91 14.51 -23.20
C SER A 119 6.42 14.75 -21.76
N GLU A 120 5.12 14.70 -21.48
CA GLU A 120 4.57 14.86 -20.14
C GLU A 120 4.91 13.67 -19.24
N ILE A 121 4.80 12.43 -19.74
CA ILE A 121 5.25 11.21 -19.05
C ILE A 121 6.73 11.32 -18.70
N TYR A 122 7.56 11.75 -19.65
CA TYR A 122 8.98 11.93 -19.42
C TYR A 122 9.26 12.98 -18.32
N GLN A 123 8.53 14.10 -18.33
CA GLN A 123 8.63 15.13 -17.29
C GLN A 123 8.16 14.61 -15.92
N ALA A 124 7.09 13.84 -15.86
CA ALA A 124 6.60 13.23 -14.63
C ALA A 124 7.67 12.29 -14.02
N TRP A 125 8.25 11.41 -14.84
CA TRP A 125 9.35 10.54 -14.39
C TRP A 125 10.61 11.31 -13.98
N GLN A 126 10.93 12.42 -14.67
CA GLN A 126 12.00 13.32 -14.23
C GLN A 126 11.74 13.89 -12.85
N VAL A 127 10.52 14.34 -12.56
CA VAL A 127 10.15 14.87 -11.23
C VAL A 127 10.27 13.80 -10.15
N ILE A 128 9.81 12.57 -10.43
CA ILE A 128 9.89 11.45 -9.48
C ILE A 128 11.35 11.09 -9.16
N THR A 129 12.18 10.94 -10.20
CA THR A 129 13.56 10.45 -10.09
C THR A 129 14.56 11.51 -9.63
N ALA A 130 14.39 12.78 -10.00
CA ALA A 130 15.28 13.87 -9.57
C ALA A 130 15.23 14.12 -8.06
N ALA A 131 14.11 13.77 -7.41
CA ALA A 131 13.94 13.89 -5.97
C ALA A 131 14.42 12.64 -5.20
N HIS A 132 15.24 11.76 -5.79
CA HIS A 132 15.76 10.58 -5.10
C HIS A 132 16.44 10.95 -3.76
N ASN A 133 16.06 10.28 -2.67
CA ASN A 133 16.46 10.60 -1.29
C ASN A 133 16.07 12.00 -0.80
N GLN A 134 15.11 12.66 -1.44
CA GLN A 134 14.52 13.92 -0.99
C GLN A 134 13.08 13.69 -0.52
N ALA A 135 12.74 14.32 0.62
CA ALA A 135 11.42 14.22 1.21
C ALA A 135 10.34 15.00 0.45
N GLY A 136 10.66 16.14 -0.19
CA GLY A 136 9.65 17.03 -0.79
C GLY A 136 8.77 16.38 -1.87
N SER A 137 7.47 16.72 -1.86
CA SER A 137 6.42 15.86 -2.44
C SER A 137 5.48 16.47 -3.46
N GLY A 138 5.23 17.79 -3.45
CA GLY A 138 4.12 18.37 -4.21
C GLY A 138 4.13 18.05 -5.70
N GLY A 139 5.30 18.18 -6.35
CA GLY A 139 5.45 17.79 -7.76
C GLY A 139 5.47 16.27 -7.97
N ARG A 140 5.93 15.49 -6.98
CA ARG A 140 6.04 14.03 -7.08
C ARG A 140 4.68 13.35 -6.98
N ILE A 141 3.83 13.79 -6.05
CA ILE A 141 2.45 13.32 -5.91
C ILE A 141 1.70 13.57 -7.23
N GLN A 142 1.74 14.81 -7.74
CA GLN A 142 1.10 15.15 -9.02
C GLN A 142 1.63 14.32 -10.19
N ALA A 143 2.94 14.07 -10.23
CA ALA A 143 3.54 13.23 -11.26
C ALA A 143 3.09 11.77 -11.15
N LEU A 144 3.04 11.20 -9.95
CA LEU A 144 2.60 9.83 -9.72
C LEU A 144 1.11 9.65 -10.04
N GLU A 145 0.26 10.56 -9.58
CA GLU A 145 -1.18 10.56 -9.88
C GLU A 145 -1.44 10.75 -11.38
N PHE A 146 -0.68 11.61 -12.05
CA PHE A 146 -0.76 11.77 -13.50
C PHE A 146 -0.43 10.47 -14.24
N LEU A 147 0.63 9.77 -13.82
CA LEU A 147 1.02 8.48 -14.39
C LEU A 147 -0.01 7.39 -14.07
N ASN A 148 -0.61 7.42 -12.88
CA ASN A 148 -1.64 6.48 -12.44
C ASN A 148 -3.05 6.81 -12.99
N SER A 149 -3.26 8.01 -13.55
CA SER A 149 -4.58 8.42 -14.04
C SER A 149 -4.91 7.86 -15.41
N GLU A 150 -6.14 7.38 -15.56
CA GLU A 150 -6.78 7.30 -16.88
C GLU A 150 -7.30 8.69 -17.26
N PRO A 151 -7.07 9.16 -18.48
CA PRO A 151 -7.48 10.50 -18.88
C PRO A 151 -9.00 10.66 -18.82
N ARG A 152 -9.43 11.67 -18.06
CA ARG A 152 -10.82 12.07 -17.94
C ARG A 152 -11.29 12.71 -19.26
N ARG A 153 -11.94 11.89 -20.10
CA ARG A 153 -12.79 12.20 -21.27
C ARG A 153 -12.09 12.50 -22.60
N ILE A 154 -12.48 11.65 -23.56
CA ILE A 154 -12.46 11.76 -25.04
C ILE A 154 -11.17 12.31 -25.64
N PRO A 155 -10.19 11.43 -25.84
CA PRO A 155 -9.27 11.56 -26.96
C PRO A 155 -10.13 11.46 -28.22
N TRP A 156 -9.84 12.24 -29.27
CA TRP A 156 -10.48 12.10 -30.57
C TRP A 156 -10.77 10.62 -30.88
N PHE A 157 -12.06 10.30 -31.15
CA PHE A 157 -12.85 9.05 -30.97
C PHE A 157 -12.24 7.64 -31.26
N TRP A 158 -10.93 7.46 -31.23
CA TRP A 158 -10.21 6.19 -31.47
C TRP A 158 -8.95 6.00 -30.60
N LEU A 159 -8.50 6.99 -29.81
CA LEU A 159 -7.37 6.78 -28.89
C LEU A 159 -7.87 6.33 -27.53
N THR A 160 -7.44 5.14 -27.09
CA THR A 160 -7.63 4.62 -25.73
C THR A 160 -6.29 4.72 -25.00
N TRP A 161 -6.29 5.31 -23.82
CA TRP A 161 -5.08 5.48 -23.02
C TRP A 161 -5.09 4.52 -21.85
N LYS A 162 -3.91 4.03 -21.49
CA LYS A 162 -3.71 3.13 -20.36
C LYS A 162 -2.91 3.84 -19.28
N ARG A 163 -3.13 3.46 -18.02
CA ARG A 163 -2.29 3.87 -16.89
C ARG A 163 -0.85 3.44 -17.14
N GLU A 164 0.10 4.27 -16.72
CA GLU A 164 1.51 3.92 -16.78
C GLU A 164 1.85 2.98 -15.61
N SER A 165 2.65 1.96 -15.89
CA SER A 165 3.12 1.05 -14.85
C SER A 165 4.14 1.75 -13.97
N LEU A 166 3.90 1.73 -12.66
CA LEU A 166 4.82 2.22 -11.62
C LEU A 166 5.70 1.10 -11.05
N ARG A 167 5.79 -0.04 -11.74
CA ARG A 167 6.61 -1.18 -11.34
C ARG A 167 8.05 -0.74 -11.15
N GLY A 168 8.70 -1.18 -10.07
CA GLY A 168 10.08 -0.80 -9.76
C GLY A 168 10.28 0.70 -9.49
N LEU A 169 9.23 1.43 -9.12
CA LEU A 169 9.32 2.83 -8.68
C LEU A 169 10.36 2.94 -7.56
N GLU A 170 11.26 3.94 -7.63
CA GLU A 170 12.19 4.23 -6.53
C GLU A 170 11.82 5.57 -5.91
N ALA A 171 11.19 5.51 -4.75
CA ALA A 171 10.80 6.66 -3.96
C ALA A 171 11.05 6.43 -2.45
N PRO A 172 12.25 5.99 -2.03
CA PRO A 172 12.56 5.84 -0.62
C PRO A 172 12.51 7.21 0.08
N LYS A 173 11.98 7.25 1.31
CA LYS A 173 11.85 8.45 2.15
C LYS A 173 11.03 9.57 1.51
N ALA A 174 10.26 9.26 0.46
CA ALA A 174 9.44 10.23 -0.22
C ALA A 174 8.24 10.59 0.66
N TYR A 175 7.90 11.87 0.73
CA TYR A 175 6.60 12.27 1.25
C TYR A 175 5.57 12.06 0.15
N LEU A 176 4.59 11.20 0.42
CA LEU A 176 3.54 10.75 -0.48
C LEU A 176 2.20 10.66 0.27
N ARG A 177 2.01 11.52 1.28
CA ARG A 177 0.76 11.56 2.05
C ARG A 177 -0.41 11.83 1.14
N GLU A 178 -1.50 11.13 1.38
CA GLU A 178 -2.78 11.29 0.66
C GLU A 178 -2.65 11.10 -0.86
N VAL A 179 -1.59 10.43 -1.34
CA VAL A 179 -1.41 10.19 -2.78
C VAL A 179 -2.50 9.25 -3.31
N GLU A 180 -3.06 9.58 -4.48
CA GLU A 180 -4.08 8.75 -5.15
C GLU A 180 -3.44 7.71 -6.09
N LEU A 181 -3.21 6.51 -5.56
CA LEU A 181 -2.58 5.38 -6.23
C LEU A 181 -3.48 4.12 -6.27
N SER A 182 -4.80 4.30 -6.34
CA SER A 182 -5.72 3.18 -6.54
C SER A 182 -5.40 2.44 -7.84
N ASP A 183 -5.52 1.12 -7.84
CA ASP A 183 -5.18 0.20 -8.93
C ASP A 183 -3.75 0.37 -9.50
N ALA A 184 -2.86 1.03 -8.77
CA ALA A 184 -1.52 1.31 -9.27
C ALA A 184 -0.70 0.02 -9.36
N HIS A 185 0.01 -0.16 -10.48
CA HIS A 185 0.98 -1.25 -10.62
C HIS A 185 2.30 -0.84 -9.97
N LEU A 186 2.47 -1.15 -8.68
CA LEU A 186 3.63 -0.80 -7.84
C LEU A 186 4.52 -2.01 -7.50
N ALA A 187 4.39 -3.13 -8.22
CA ALA A 187 5.17 -4.33 -7.94
C ALA A 187 6.68 -4.00 -7.91
N ASN A 188 7.39 -4.54 -6.92
CA ASN A 188 8.82 -4.31 -6.68
C ASN A 188 9.19 -2.83 -6.49
N ALA A 189 8.25 -1.94 -6.19
CA ALA A 189 8.55 -0.55 -5.87
C ALA A 189 9.35 -0.46 -4.56
N ASN A 190 10.35 0.40 -4.54
CA ASN A 190 11.06 0.80 -3.34
C ASN A 190 10.45 2.07 -2.74
N LEU A 191 9.68 1.86 -1.68
CA LEU A 191 8.98 2.86 -0.87
C LEU A 191 9.49 2.81 0.59
N GLN A 192 10.73 2.36 0.79
CA GLN A 192 11.34 2.25 2.12
C GLN A 192 11.29 3.62 2.83
N GLU A 193 10.82 3.63 4.08
CA GLU A 193 10.69 4.83 4.91
C GLU A 193 9.86 5.97 4.26
N ALA A 194 9.08 5.68 3.21
CA ALA A 194 8.21 6.67 2.59
C ALA A 194 7.05 7.04 3.53
N ASP A 195 6.62 8.29 3.46
CA ASP A 195 5.48 8.79 4.21
C ASP A 195 4.22 8.73 3.34
N LEU A 196 3.50 7.62 3.45
CA LEU A 196 2.27 7.27 2.73
C LEU A 196 1.03 7.41 3.62
N GLN A 197 1.09 8.26 4.65
CA GLN A 197 -0.05 8.47 5.55
C GLN A 197 -1.28 8.89 4.75
N GLY A 198 -2.41 8.20 4.95
CA GLY A 198 -3.66 8.46 4.25
C GLY A 198 -3.64 8.19 2.74
N ALA A 199 -2.59 7.55 2.21
CA ALA A 199 -2.52 7.23 0.78
C ALA A 199 -3.66 6.28 0.38
N ASN A 200 -4.21 6.50 -0.81
CA ASN A 200 -5.18 5.59 -1.41
C ASN A 200 -4.44 4.58 -2.31
N LEU A 201 -4.37 3.34 -1.86
CA LEU A 201 -3.72 2.20 -2.49
C LEU A 201 -4.72 1.03 -2.66
N GLN A 202 -6.02 1.34 -2.74
CA GLN A 202 -7.06 0.35 -3.05
C GLN A 202 -6.69 -0.43 -4.31
N GLU A 203 -6.79 -1.76 -4.25
CA GLU A 203 -6.52 -2.66 -5.39
C GLU A 203 -5.12 -2.49 -6.01
N ALA A 204 -4.20 -1.80 -5.34
CA ALA A 204 -2.84 -1.60 -5.85
C ALA A 204 -2.05 -2.91 -5.84
N ASP A 205 -1.29 -3.15 -6.91
CA ASP A 205 -0.35 -4.27 -6.98
C ASP A 205 0.98 -3.87 -6.37
N LEU A 206 1.23 -4.32 -5.15
CA LEU A 206 2.42 -4.08 -4.33
C LEU A 206 3.26 -5.36 -4.18
N GLN A 207 3.11 -6.36 -5.07
CA GLN A 207 3.89 -7.59 -5.01
C GLN A 207 5.39 -7.29 -4.92
N GLY A 208 6.05 -7.84 -3.89
CA GLY A 208 7.49 -7.67 -3.66
C GLY A 208 7.93 -6.22 -3.38
N ALA A 209 7.00 -5.31 -3.09
CA ALA A 209 7.35 -3.93 -2.77
C ALA A 209 8.15 -3.83 -1.46
N ILE A 210 9.11 -2.92 -1.42
CA ILE A 210 9.91 -2.61 -0.23
C ILE A 210 9.27 -1.44 0.50
N LEU A 211 8.56 -1.71 1.57
CA LEU A 211 7.84 -0.77 2.43
C LEU A 211 8.41 -0.72 3.85
N GLN A 212 9.64 -1.20 4.04
CA GLN A 212 10.30 -1.28 5.34
C GLN A 212 10.32 0.11 6.01
N GLY A 213 9.79 0.19 7.23
CA GLY A 213 9.69 1.44 8.00
C GLY A 213 8.84 2.54 7.38
N ALA A 214 8.03 2.24 6.35
CA ALA A 214 7.14 3.23 5.74
C ALA A 214 6.02 3.63 6.73
N ASN A 215 5.59 4.89 6.65
CA ASN A 215 4.42 5.38 7.38
C ASN A 215 3.17 5.20 6.52
N LEU A 216 2.35 4.21 6.81
CA LEU A 216 1.10 3.85 6.16
C LEU A 216 -0.11 4.09 7.09
N ARG A 217 0.04 4.94 8.12
CA ARG A 217 -1.06 5.31 9.02
C ARG A 217 -2.27 5.76 8.21
N GLU A 218 -3.45 5.25 8.57
CA GLU A 218 -4.72 5.61 7.93
C GLU A 218 -4.75 5.36 6.41
N ALA A 219 -3.79 4.62 5.84
CA ALA A 219 -3.77 4.32 4.41
C ALA A 219 -4.94 3.39 4.03
N ASN A 220 -5.50 3.60 2.84
CA ASN A 220 -6.58 2.78 2.29
C ASN A 220 -5.99 1.74 1.33
N LEU A 221 -5.91 0.49 1.76
CA LEU A 221 -5.38 -0.68 1.04
C LEU A 221 -6.41 -1.81 0.85
N PRO A 222 -7.74 -1.57 0.71
CA PRO A 222 -8.68 -2.65 0.51
C PRO A 222 -8.38 -3.38 -0.79
N GLU A 223 -8.41 -4.70 -0.73
CA GLU A 223 -8.14 -5.61 -1.86
C GLU A 223 -6.75 -5.41 -2.51
N ALA A 224 -5.82 -4.73 -1.85
CA ALA A 224 -4.47 -4.56 -2.34
C ALA A 224 -3.71 -5.89 -2.38
N ASN A 225 -2.84 -6.05 -3.36
CA ASN A 225 -2.03 -7.26 -3.58
C ASN A 225 -0.61 -7.03 -3.08
N LEU A 226 -0.26 -7.55 -1.90
CA LEU A 226 1.06 -7.41 -1.25
C LEU A 226 1.83 -8.75 -1.06
N PRO A 227 1.75 -9.75 -1.96
CA PRO A 227 2.52 -10.97 -1.78
C PRO A 227 4.02 -10.66 -1.80
N GLU A 228 4.79 -11.30 -0.93
CA GLU A 228 6.25 -11.09 -0.78
C GLU A 228 6.66 -9.65 -0.41
N ALA A 229 5.73 -8.75 -0.08
CA ALA A 229 6.05 -7.37 0.27
C ALA A 229 6.82 -7.30 1.61
N ASN A 230 7.81 -6.41 1.68
CA ASN A 230 8.57 -6.18 2.91
C ASN A 230 8.01 -4.96 3.66
N LEU A 231 7.19 -5.21 4.68
CA LEU A 231 6.57 -4.24 5.57
C LEU A 231 7.24 -4.23 6.96
N GLN A 232 8.48 -4.72 7.08
CA GLN A 232 9.16 -4.81 8.36
C GLN A 232 9.22 -3.45 9.06
N GLY A 233 8.73 -3.38 10.29
CA GLY A 233 8.68 -2.15 11.09
C GLY A 233 7.85 -1.02 10.47
N ALA A 234 7.01 -1.29 9.46
CA ALA A 234 6.11 -0.30 8.89
C ALA A 234 5.02 0.09 9.90
N ASP A 235 4.52 1.31 9.74
CA ASP A 235 3.50 1.90 10.60
C ASP A 235 2.15 1.87 9.90
N LEU A 236 1.31 0.91 10.23
CA LEU A 236 0.00 0.61 9.64
C LEU A 236 -1.15 0.94 10.61
N GLN A 237 -0.92 1.79 11.62
CA GLN A 237 -1.96 2.10 12.60
C GLN A 237 -3.20 2.66 11.87
N GLN A 238 -4.36 2.09 12.19
CA GLN A 238 -5.65 2.47 11.59
C GLN A 238 -5.72 2.32 10.05
N ALA A 239 -4.77 1.63 9.41
CA ALA A 239 -4.84 1.35 7.98
C ALA A 239 -6.00 0.38 7.66
N ASN A 240 -6.59 0.54 6.48
CA ASN A 240 -7.63 -0.36 5.97
C ASN A 240 -7.03 -1.36 5.00
N LEU A 241 -6.84 -2.60 5.44
CA LEU A 241 -6.33 -3.75 4.67
C LEU A 241 -7.43 -4.80 4.40
N GLN A 242 -8.70 -4.38 4.40
CA GLN A 242 -9.83 -5.31 4.20
C GLN A 242 -9.67 -6.09 2.89
N GLY A 243 -9.73 -7.42 2.96
CA GLY A 243 -9.60 -8.29 1.78
C GLY A 243 -8.22 -8.26 1.09
N ALA A 244 -7.23 -7.57 1.66
CA ALA A 244 -5.89 -7.51 1.07
C ALA A 244 -5.21 -8.89 1.08
N SER A 245 -4.38 -9.14 0.07
CA SER A 245 -3.59 -10.36 -0.07
C SER A 245 -2.15 -10.09 0.38
N LEU A 246 -1.67 -10.76 1.43
CA LEU A 246 -0.32 -10.63 1.97
C LEU A 246 0.42 -11.98 2.18
N PRO A 247 0.25 -13.02 1.35
CA PRO A 247 1.01 -14.26 1.54
C PRO A 247 2.51 -13.96 1.38
N GLU A 248 3.35 -14.58 2.21
CA GLU A 248 4.80 -14.35 2.26
C GLU A 248 5.25 -12.91 2.59
N ALA A 249 4.32 -12.02 2.96
CA ALA A 249 4.70 -10.66 3.35
C ALA A 249 5.47 -10.69 4.69
N ASN A 250 6.50 -9.85 4.79
CA ASN A 250 7.24 -9.66 6.03
C ASN A 250 6.69 -8.46 6.79
N LEU A 251 5.89 -8.69 7.82
CA LEU A 251 5.36 -7.67 8.74
C LEU A 251 6.04 -7.73 10.12
N GLN A 252 7.26 -8.27 10.21
CA GLN A 252 7.96 -8.39 11.47
C GLN A 252 8.09 -7.02 12.16
N GLY A 253 7.59 -6.92 13.39
CA GLY A 253 7.61 -5.68 14.18
C GLY A 253 6.81 -4.52 13.59
N ALA A 254 5.94 -4.75 12.60
CA ALA A 254 5.04 -3.72 12.08
C ALA A 254 3.99 -3.33 13.13
N ASP A 255 3.53 -2.08 13.06
CA ASP A 255 2.49 -1.56 13.95
C ASP A 255 1.14 -1.50 13.24
N LEU A 256 0.28 -2.49 13.49
CA LEU A 256 -1.08 -2.64 12.97
C LEU A 256 -2.14 -2.30 14.01
N GLN A 257 -1.82 -1.48 15.03
CA GLN A 257 -2.79 -1.11 16.06
C GLN A 257 -4.05 -0.50 15.43
N GLN A 258 -5.22 -1.05 15.79
CA GLN A 258 -6.54 -0.66 15.25
C GLN A 258 -6.68 -0.78 13.72
N ALA A 259 -5.79 -1.50 13.03
CA ALA A 259 -5.93 -1.72 11.58
C ALA A 259 -7.13 -2.64 11.28
N ASN A 260 -7.73 -2.47 10.10
CA ASN A 260 -8.79 -3.34 9.61
C ASN A 260 -8.22 -4.36 8.63
N LEU A 261 -8.09 -5.62 9.05
CA LEU A 261 -7.66 -6.76 8.23
C LEU A 261 -8.80 -7.77 8.00
N GLN A 262 -10.06 -7.35 8.15
CA GLN A 262 -11.20 -8.22 7.91
C GLN A 262 -11.08 -8.91 6.54
N GLU A 263 -11.27 -10.23 6.52
CA GLU A 263 -11.21 -11.06 5.31
C GLU A 263 -9.87 -11.01 4.55
N ALA A 264 -8.80 -10.44 5.14
CA ALA A 264 -7.48 -10.44 4.54
C ALA A 264 -6.90 -11.85 4.45
N PHE A 265 -6.00 -12.06 3.49
CA PHE A 265 -5.37 -13.34 3.20
C PHE A 265 -3.86 -13.27 3.48
N LEU A 266 -3.42 -13.78 4.63
CA LEU A 266 -2.00 -13.77 5.04
C LEU A 266 -1.36 -15.17 5.03
N GLY A 267 -2.18 -16.20 5.22
CA GLY A 267 -1.77 -17.59 5.06
C GLY A 267 -1.82 -18.06 3.60
N THR A 268 -1.48 -19.33 3.37
CA THR A 268 -1.44 -19.93 2.02
C THR A 268 -2.75 -20.65 1.65
N GLY A 269 -3.68 -20.75 2.60
CA GLY A 269 -4.87 -21.60 2.50
C GLY A 269 -4.50 -23.08 2.33
N TYR A 270 -5.39 -23.88 1.76
CA TYR A 270 -5.21 -25.33 1.55
C TYR A 270 -4.03 -25.74 0.63
N LEU A 271 -3.19 -24.78 0.17
CA LEU A 271 -2.06 -24.99 -0.74
C LEU A 271 -0.70 -24.95 -0.02
N ALA A 272 -0.68 -25.35 1.27
CA ALA A 272 0.47 -25.38 2.19
C ALA A 272 1.78 -26.07 1.70
N ALA A 273 1.79 -26.67 0.51
CA ALA A 273 2.96 -27.39 -0.01
C ALA A 273 3.99 -26.51 -0.75
N PHE A 274 3.67 -25.25 -1.08
CA PHE A 274 4.52 -24.45 -2.00
C PHE A 274 4.88 -23.04 -1.56
N PHE A 275 4.18 -22.45 -0.58
CA PHE A 275 4.39 -21.05 -0.19
C PHE A 275 4.81 -20.94 1.28
N GLN A 276 5.69 -19.98 1.58
CA GLN A 276 5.93 -19.59 2.98
C GLN A 276 4.73 -18.77 3.47
N GLU A 277 4.53 -18.69 4.78
CA GLU A 277 3.43 -17.92 5.36
C GLU A 277 3.89 -16.51 5.71
N ALA A 278 2.96 -15.57 5.86
CA ALA A 278 3.30 -14.23 6.32
C ALA A 278 4.01 -14.26 7.70
N ASN A 279 4.97 -13.36 7.88
CA ASN A 279 5.70 -13.22 9.14
C ASN A 279 5.23 -11.98 9.91
N LEU A 280 4.44 -12.19 10.97
CA LEU A 280 3.97 -11.17 11.91
C LEU A 280 4.68 -11.27 13.28
N GLN A 281 5.86 -11.88 13.34
CA GLN A 281 6.61 -11.98 14.60
C GLN A 281 6.79 -10.58 15.22
N LYS A 282 6.43 -10.45 16.51
CA LYS A 282 6.51 -9.18 17.28
C LYS A 282 5.69 -8.02 16.71
N ALA A 283 4.75 -8.27 15.79
CA ALA A 283 3.85 -7.24 15.30
C ALA A 283 2.93 -6.74 16.44
N ASN A 284 2.58 -5.46 16.41
CA ASN A 284 1.57 -4.88 17.28
C ASN A 284 0.21 -4.89 16.57
N LEU A 285 -0.71 -5.73 17.00
CA LEU A 285 -2.07 -5.90 16.47
C LEU A 285 -3.13 -5.50 17.50
N GLN A 286 -2.79 -4.68 18.49
CA GLN A 286 -3.70 -4.29 19.57
C GLN A 286 -5.02 -3.71 19.04
N GLY A 287 -6.11 -4.39 19.35
CA GLY A 287 -7.46 -4.08 18.91
C GLY A 287 -7.65 -4.00 17.39
N ALA A 288 -6.79 -4.65 16.60
CA ALA A 288 -7.01 -4.82 15.17
C ALA A 288 -8.27 -5.65 14.90
N ASN A 289 -8.95 -5.36 13.79
CA ASN A 289 -10.07 -6.17 13.32
C ASN A 289 -9.55 -7.23 12.32
N LEU A 290 -9.54 -8.48 12.74
CA LEU A 290 -9.06 -9.66 12.01
C LEU A 290 -10.21 -10.67 11.82
N GLN A 291 -11.46 -10.19 11.81
CA GLN A 291 -12.62 -11.05 11.63
C GLN A 291 -12.54 -11.76 10.28
N LYS A 292 -12.76 -13.09 10.27
CA LYS A 292 -12.73 -13.93 9.07
C LYS A 292 -11.40 -13.88 8.28
N THR A 293 -10.31 -13.45 8.90
CA THR A 293 -8.99 -13.41 8.26
C THR A 293 -8.43 -14.82 8.10
N TYR A 294 -7.72 -15.07 6.99
CA TYR A 294 -7.00 -16.32 6.74
C TYR A 294 -5.55 -16.21 7.23
N LEU A 295 -5.27 -16.88 8.35
CA LEU A 295 -3.99 -16.88 9.07
C LEU A 295 -3.37 -18.29 9.16
N ASP A 296 -3.72 -19.20 8.25
CA ASP A 296 -3.20 -20.57 8.19
C ASP A 296 -1.66 -20.57 8.16
N GLY A 297 -1.07 -21.18 9.19
CA GLY A 297 0.36 -21.34 9.47
C GLY A 297 1.16 -20.07 9.81
N VAL A 298 0.58 -18.90 9.64
CA VAL A 298 1.20 -17.58 9.89
C VAL A 298 2.01 -17.53 11.20
N ASN A 299 3.20 -16.91 11.13
CA ASN A 299 4.06 -16.73 12.28
C ASN A 299 3.69 -15.48 13.08
N LEU A 300 3.04 -15.66 14.23
CA LEU A 300 2.62 -14.63 15.18
C LEU A 300 3.40 -14.70 16.51
N GLN A 301 4.59 -15.31 16.50
CA GLN A 301 5.39 -15.46 17.72
C GLN A 301 5.67 -14.09 18.36
N GLU A 302 5.45 -14.00 19.68
CA GLU A 302 5.65 -12.77 20.47
C GLU A 302 4.85 -11.54 19.96
N ALA A 303 3.82 -11.73 19.13
CA ALA A 303 2.95 -10.64 18.68
C ALA A 303 2.02 -10.16 19.81
N ASP A 304 1.66 -8.88 19.79
CA ASP A 304 0.70 -8.29 20.72
C ASP A 304 -0.67 -8.17 20.04
N LEU A 305 -1.61 -9.03 20.38
CA LEU A 305 -2.97 -9.11 19.86
C LEU A 305 -4.02 -8.72 20.92
N LYS A 306 -3.64 -7.94 21.96
CA LYS A 306 -4.59 -7.60 23.02
C LYS A 306 -5.85 -6.97 22.46
N TYR A 307 -7.00 -7.47 22.87
CA TYR A 307 -8.32 -6.97 22.48
C TYR A 307 -8.60 -7.00 20.97
N ALA A 308 -7.81 -7.71 20.17
CA ALA A 308 -8.07 -7.87 18.75
C ALA A 308 -9.35 -8.71 18.54
N ASN A 309 -10.03 -8.45 17.42
CA ASN A 309 -11.20 -9.22 17.01
C ASN A 309 -10.81 -10.25 15.94
N LEU A 310 -10.65 -11.52 16.32
CA LEU A 310 -10.38 -12.67 15.46
C LEU A 310 -11.60 -13.62 15.35
N GLN A 311 -12.81 -13.09 15.48
CA GLN A 311 -14.03 -13.88 15.30
C GLN A 311 -14.02 -14.57 13.93
N GLU A 312 -14.32 -15.88 13.91
CA GLU A 312 -14.34 -16.71 12.69
C GLU A 312 -13.01 -16.75 11.90
N ALA A 313 -11.88 -16.32 12.49
CA ALA A 313 -10.59 -16.36 11.80
C ALA A 313 -10.02 -17.79 11.67
N ASP A 314 -9.29 -18.06 10.59
CA ASP A 314 -8.65 -19.36 10.35
C ASP A 314 -7.17 -19.31 10.72
N LEU A 315 -6.80 -19.82 11.90
CA LEU A 315 -5.45 -19.88 12.46
C LEU A 315 -4.91 -21.32 12.56
N LYS A 316 -5.35 -22.25 11.69
CA LYS A 316 -4.75 -23.60 11.62
C LYS A 316 -3.24 -23.50 11.54
N TYR A 317 -2.52 -24.39 12.22
CA TYR A 317 -1.05 -24.48 12.20
C TYR A 317 -0.28 -23.19 12.58
N ALA A 318 -0.95 -22.09 12.94
CA ALA A 318 -0.31 -20.81 13.21
C ALA A 318 0.63 -20.90 14.42
N ASN A 319 1.75 -20.17 14.36
CA ASN A 319 2.69 -20.08 15.47
C ASN A 319 2.40 -18.85 16.32
N LEU A 320 1.70 -19.03 17.45
CA LEU A 320 1.33 -18.01 18.42
C LEU A 320 2.14 -18.14 19.73
N GLN A 321 3.33 -18.77 19.68
CA GLN A 321 4.15 -18.96 20.87
C GLN A 321 4.49 -17.61 21.51
N GLU A 322 4.29 -17.50 22.82
CA GLU A 322 4.57 -16.29 23.61
C GLU A 322 3.82 -15.03 23.14
N ALA A 323 2.77 -15.18 22.32
CA ALA A 323 1.90 -14.07 21.90
C ALA A 323 1.02 -13.58 23.07
N ASP A 324 0.73 -12.28 23.07
CA ASP A 324 -0.20 -11.68 24.03
C ASP A 324 -1.59 -11.53 23.41
N LEU A 325 -2.51 -12.40 23.79
CA LEU A 325 -3.88 -12.51 23.31
C LEU A 325 -4.88 -12.07 24.40
N GLN A 326 -4.47 -11.21 25.34
CA GLN A 326 -5.34 -10.79 26.44
C GLN A 326 -6.63 -10.15 25.90
N GLY A 327 -7.78 -10.65 26.34
CA GLY A 327 -9.09 -10.12 25.96
C GLY A 327 -9.43 -10.24 24.47
N VAL A 328 -8.71 -11.08 23.73
CA VAL A 328 -8.97 -11.31 22.30
C VAL A 328 -10.35 -11.95 22.10
N ASN A 329 -11.03 -11.58 21.02
CA ASN A 329 -12.24 -12.29 20.58
C ASN A 329 -11.87 -13.33 19.52
N LEU A 330 -11.93 -14.62 19.85
CA LEU A 330 -11.68 -15.78 18.99
C LEU A 330 -12.94 -16.65 18.85
N GLN A 331 -14.13 -16.08 19.06
CA GLN A 331 -15.39 -16.81 18.91
C GLN A 331 -15.45 -17.46 17.52
N GLU A 332 -15.81 -18.75 17.48
CA GLU A 332 -15.89 -19.57 16.25
C GLU A 332 -14.58 -19.62 15.44
N GLY A 333 -13.46 -19.20 16.03
CA GLY A 333 -12.14 -19.25 15.41
C GLY A 333 -11.61 -20.68 15.26
N ASN A 334 -10.83 -20.91 14.21
CA ASN A 334 -10.23 -22.21 13.93
C ASN A 334 -8.74 -22.21 14.27
N LEU A 335 -8.35 -22.85 15.36
CA LEU A 335 -6.97 -22.93 15.86
C LEU A 335 -6.42 -24.37 15.81
N LYS A 336 -6.90 -25.23 14.90
CA LYS A 336 -6.42 -26.62 14.85
C LYS A 336 -4.90 -26.67 14.68
N TYR A 337 -4.25 -27.47 15.51
CA TYR A 337 -2.79 -27.67 15.47
C TYR A 337 -1.95 -26.38 15.64
N ALA A 338 -2.55 -25.28 16.09
CA ALA A 338 -1.83 -24.04 16.35
C ALA A 338 -0.87 -24.20 17.55
N ASN A 339 0.26 -23.50 17.52
CA ASN A 339 1.21 -23.46 18.62
C ASN A 339 0.96 -22.22 19.50
N LEU A 340 0.28 -22.41 20.62
CA LEU A 340 -0.06 -21.38 21.62
C LEU A 340 0.81 -21.51 22.88
N ARG A 341 1.99 -22.13 22.77
CA ARG A 341 2.84 -22.40 23.94
C ARG A 341 3.20 -21.10 24.64
N LYS A 342 2.95 -21.03 25.95
CA LYS A 342 3.12 -19.81 26.75
C LYS A 342 2.40 -18.59 26.16
N ALA A 343 1.30 -18.72 25.43
CA ALA A 343 0.52 -17.56 25.03
C ALA A 343 -0.32 -17.04 26.22
N ASN A 344 -0.69 -15.75 26.22
CA ASN A 344 -1.61 -15.20 27.20
C ASN A 344 -2.97 -14.96 26.61
N LEU A 345 -3.89 -15.84 26.96
CA LEU A 345 -5.29 -15.79 26.56
C LEU A 345 -6.15 -15.32 27.73
N GLN A 346 -5.60 -14.54 28.66
CA GLN A 346 -6.35 -14.08 29.82
C GLN A 346 -7.57 -13.25 29.37
N GLY A 347 -8.76 -13.64 29.81
CA GLY A 347 -10.02 -12.99 29.43
C GLY A 347 -10.40 -13.16 27.97
N ALA A 348 -9.75 -14.05 27.22
CA ALA A 348 -10.08 -14.31 25.82
C ALA A 348 -11.48 -14.93 25.68
N ASN A 349 -12.20 -14.55 24.63
CA ASN A 349 -13.42 -15.25 24.21
C ASN A 349 -13.06 -16.32 23.18
N LEU A 350 -13.09 -17.59 23.57
CA LEU A 350 -12.86 -18.78 22.72
C LEU A 350 -14.16 -19.58 22.55
N GLN A 351 -15.33 -18.94 22.72
CA GLN A 351 -16.61 -19.61 22.56
C GLN A 351 -16.72 -20.27 21.18
N ASP A 352 -17.12 -21.54 21.14
CA ASP A 352 -17.29 -22.34 19.91
C ASP A 352 -16.02 -22.44 19.03
N ALA A 353 -14.85 -22.08 19.58
CA ALA A 353 -13.58 -22.15 18.86
C ALA A 353 -13.10 -23.61 18.72
N THR A 354 -12.38 -23.89 17.63
CA THR A 354 -11.80 -25.22 17.38
C THR A 354 -10.32 -25.23 17.74
N LEU A 355 -9.95 -25.91 18.83
CA LEU A 355 -8.58 -26.03 19.35
C LEU A 355 -8.04 -27.47 19.22
N GLU A 356 -8.60 -28.27 18.31
CA GLU A 356 -8.22 -29.67 18.11
C GLU A 356 -6.71 -29.79 17.83
N GLY A 357 -6.00 -30.58 18.64
CA GLY A 357 -4.56 -30.80 18.52
C GLY A 357 -3.68 -29.56 18.77
N ALA A 358 -4.25 -28.44 19.22
CA ALA A 358 -3.49 -27.22 19.51
C ALA A 358 -2.55 -27.42 20.71
N ASN A 359 -1.38 -26.77 20.68
CA ASN A 359 -0.41 -26.82 21.77
C ASN A 359 -0.51 -25.59 22.66
N LEU A 360 -1.22 -25.68 23.79
CA LEU A 360 -1.36 -24.58 24.76
C LEU A 360 -0.41 -24.71 25.95
N GLN A 361 0.61 -25.58 25.89
CA GLN A 361 1.44 -25.84 27.07
C GLN A 361 1.99 -24.54 27.71
N ASP A 362 1.84 -24.42 29.03
CA ASP A 362 2.24 -23.26 29.83
C ASP A 362 1.52 -21.93 29.48
N ALA A 363 0.40 -21.96 28.73
CA ALA A 363 -0.40 -20.78 28.42
C ALA A 363 -1.22 -20.27 29.63
N ASN A 364 -1.69 -19.02 29.55
CA ASN A 364 -2.58 -18.41 30.54
C ASN A 364 -4.02 -18.31 30.01
N LEU A 365 -4.95 -19.12 30.53
CA LEU A 365 -6.38 -19.08 30.23
C LEU A 365 -7.21 -18.52 31.40
N GLN A 366 -6.59 -17.79 32.34
CA GLN A 366 -7.32 -17.12 33.40
C GLN A 366 -8.50 -16.35 32.81
N ASP A 367 -9.70 -16.64 33.32
CA ASP A 367 -10.90 -15.88 33.04
C ASP A 367 -11.38 -15.91 31.57
N ALA A 368 -10.83 -16.81 30.76
CA ALA A 368 -11.25 -17.03 29.39
C ALA A 368 -12.59 -17.77 29.31
N THR A 369 -13.34 -17.54 28.24
CA THR A 369 -14.58 -18.28 27.93
C THR A 369 -14.31 -19.32 26.86
N LEU A 370 -14.44 -20.61 27.17
CA LEU A 370 -14.29 -21.73 26.25
C LEU A 370 -15.60 -22.54 26.11
N GLU A 371 -16.76 -21.93 26.34
CA GLU A 371 -18.04 -22.61 26.14
C GLU A 371 -18.15 -23.12 24.69
N GLY A 372 -18.52 -24.39 24.51
CA GLY A 372 -18.62 -25.00 23.18
C GLY A 372 -17.29 -25.29 22.46
N ALA A 373 -16.15 -24.86 23.00
CA ALA A 373 -14.86 -25.04 22.34
C ALA A 373 -14.47 -26.53 22.20
N ASN A 374 -13.93 -26.91 21.04
CA ASN A 374 -13.39 -28.25 20.81
C ASN A 374 -11.93 -28.33 21.26
N LEU A 375 -11.68 -28.96 22.41
CA LEU A 375 -10.34 -29.17 23.00
C LEU A 375 -9.77 -30.59 22.75
N GLN A 376 -10.32 -31.34 21.79
CA GLN A 376 -9.86 -32.71 21.51
C GLN A 376 -8.36 -32.73 21.18
N ASP A 377 -7.61 -33.62 21.81
CA ASP A 377 -6.16 -33.80 21.61
C ASP A 377 -5.29 -32.55 21.87
N ALA A 378 -5.85 -31.49 22.47
CA ALA A 378 -5.11 -30.29 22.81
C ALA A 378 -4.10 -30.56 23.95
N ASN A 379 -2.88 -30.04 23.84
CA ASN A 379 -1.89 -30.12 24.91
C ASN A 379 -2.12 -28.99 25.94
N LEU A 380 -2.75 -29.33 27.05
CA LEU A 380 -3.14 -28.40 28.12
C LEU A 380 -2.24 -28.47 29.37
N LYS A 381 -1.07 -29.10 29.25
CA LYS A 381 -0.14 -29.26 30.36
C LYS A 381 0.30 -27.90 30.91
N ASN A 382 0.18 -27.74 32.23
CA ASN A 382 0.53 -26.53 32.98
C ASN A 382 -0.25 -25.26 32.58
N VAL A 383 -1.32 -25.36 31.80
CA VAL A 383 -2.13 -24.18 31.46
C VAL A 383 -2.73 -23.59 32.74
N LEU A 384 -2.62 -22.28 32.90
CA LEU A 384 -3.15 -21.57 34.07
C LEU A 384 -4.63 -21.27 33.86
N TYR A 385 -5.45 -21.51 34.87
CA TYR A 385 -6.88 -21.17 34.84
C TYR A 385 -7.36 -20.64 36.20
N SER A 386 -8.52 -19.97 36.18
CA SER A 386 -9.22 -19.49 37.37
C SER A 386 -10.56 -20.20 37.53
N ASP A 387 -10.97 -20.45 38.77
CA ASP A 387 -12.32 -20.91 39.11
C ASP A 387 -12.94 -20.06 40.23
N LYS A 388 -14.13 -20.45 40.71
CA LYS A 388 -14.85 -19.76 41.79
C LYS A 388 -14.10 -19.71 43.13
N THR A 389 -13.06 -20.52 43.30
CA THR A 389 -12.21 -20.56 44.51
C THR A 389 -10.98 -19.65 44.41
N THR A 390 -10.71 -19.11 43.21
CA THR A 390 -9.68 -18.08 42.99
C THR A 390 -9.95 -16.87 43.86
N LEU A 391 -8.94 -16.39 44.60
CA LEU A 391 -9.11 -15.25 45.49
C LEU A 391 -9.53 -13.99 44.73
N GLU A 392 -10.48 -13.25 45.29
CA GLU A 392 -10.97 -12.00 44.72
C GLU A 392 -9.83 -10.99 44.45
N ALA A 393 -8.79 -10.97 45.29
CA ALA A 393 -7.61 -10.14 45.09
C ALA A 393 -6.86 -10.45 43.78
N VAL A 394 -6.86 -11.71 43.33
CA VAL A 394 -6.30 -12.12 42.03
C VAL A 394 -7.15 -11.54 40.90
N CYS A 395 -8.49 -11.74 40.93
CA CYS A 395 -9.39 -11.15 39.93
C CYS A 395 -9.27 -9.60 39.89
N LYS A 396 -9.20 -8.94 41.05
CA LYS A 396 -9.09 -7.46 41.15
C LYS A 396 -7.77 -6.92 40.63
N LYS A 397 -6.64 -7.60 40.91
CA LYS A 397 -5.31 -7.21 40.40
C LYS A 397 -5.29 -7.13 38.87
N ASN A 398 -6.13 -7.93 38.24
CA ASN A 398 -6.29 -8.04 36.80
C ASN A 398 -7.39 -7.12 36.21
N ASN A 399 -7.90 -6.13 36.97
CA ASN A 399 -8.91 -5.14 36.51
C ASN A 399 -10.23 -5.75 35.98
N MET A 400 -10.70 -6.84 36.58
CA MET A 400 -11.85 -7.59 36.07
C MET A 400 -13.20 -7.26 36.71
N SER A 401 -14.28 -7.52 35.96
CA SER A 401 -15.65 -7.56 36.49
C SER A 401 -15.94 -8.96 37.06
N TYR A 402 -16.46 -9.03 38.29
CA TYR A 402 -16.72 -10.29 38.99
C TYR A 402 -18.04 -10.93 38.52
N PRO A 403 -18.14 -12.27 38.40
CA PRO A 403 -17.13 -13.29 38.69
C PRO A 403 -16.15 -13.56 37.52
N CYS A 404 -14.90 -13.93 37.83
CA CYS A 404 -13.81 -14.15 36.86
C CYS A 404 -13.50 -15.63 36.49
N PRO A 405 -14.34 -16.66 36.67
CA PRO A 405 -13.90 -18.03 36.41
C PRO A 405 -13.66 -18.26 34.91
N THR A 406 -12.59 -19.01 34.58
CA THR A 406 -12.47 -19.63 33.26
C THR A 406 -13.70 -20.53 33.03
N ILE A 407 -14.40 -20.30 31.92
CA ILE A 407 -15.59 -21.07 31.55
C ILE A 407 -15.13 -22.17 30.60
N PHE A 408 -15.45 -23.43 30.91
CA PHE A 408 -15.03 -24.58 30.11
C PHE A 408 -16.20 -25.20 29.33
N PRO A 409 -15.92 -26.02 28.29
CA PRO A 409 -16.94 -26.85 27.67
C PRO A 409 -17.64 -27.73 28.70
N LYS A 410 -18.88 -28.12 28.38
CA LYS A 410 -19.63 -29.06 29.23
C LYS A 410 -18.84 -30.36 29.40
N ASP A 411 -18.83 -30.89 30.63
CA ASP A 411 -18.17 -32.15 31.01
C ASP A 411 -16.63 -32.14 30.89
N PHE A 412 -16.01 -30.96 30.70
CA PHE A 412 -14.55 -30.81 30.72
C PHE A 412 -14.03 -30.62 32.15
N ASP A 413 -13.04 -31.43 32.57
CA ASP A 413 -12.35 -31.28 33.85
C ASP A 413 -10.91 -30.76 33.64
N PRO A 414 -10.62 -29.48 33.98
CA PRO A 414 -9.30 -28.91 33.81
C PRO A 414 -8.21 -29.61 34.62
N LYS A 415 -8.56 -30.26 35.74
CA LYS A 415 -7.57 -30.92 36.59
C LYS A 415 -7.02 -32.19 35.94
N THR A 416 -7.89 -32.99 35.33
CA THR A 416 -7.48 -34.22 34.63
C THR A 416 -6.72 -33.91 33.34
N ALA A 417 -6.99 -32.75 32.72
CA ALA A 417 -6.23 -32.22 31.58
C ALA A 417 -4.82 -31.71 31.93
N GLY A 418 -4.41 -31.72 33.20
CA GLY A 418 -3.07 -31.28 33.62
C GLY A 418 -2.92 -29.76 33.73
N MET A 419 -4.03 -29.03 33.80
CA MET A 419 -4.05 -27.59 34.02
C MET A 419 -3.79 -27.24 35.50
N LYS A 420 -3.38 -26.00 35.76
CA LYS A 420 -3.03 -25.47 37.08
C LYS A 420 -4.00 -24.38 37.50
N LEU A 421 -4.70 -24.62 38.60
CA LEU A 421 -5.56 -23.62 39.24
C LEU A 421 -4.70 -22.56 39.95
N ILE A 422 -5.00 -21.29 39.70
CA ILE A 422 -4.44 -20.17 40.46
C ILE A 422 -5.37 -19.87 41.62
N LYS A 423 -4.91 -20.10 42.86
CA LYS A 423 -5.72 -19.86 44.06
C LYS A 423 -5.42 -18.50 44.66
N ASP A 424 -4.15 -18.13 44.74
CA ASP A 424 -3.71 -16.87 45.33
C ASP A 424 -2.65 -16.14 44.49
N LEU A 425 -2.21 -14.97 44.98
CA LEU A 425 -1.25 -14.10 44.30
C LEU A 425 0.13 -14.73 44.11
N LYS A 426 0.52 -15.74 44.91
CA LYS A 426 1.81 -16.42 44.84
C LYS A 426 1.83 -17.49 43.75
N ASP A 427 0.66 -18.01 43.38
CA ASP A 427 0.49 -18.95 42.29
C ASP A 427 0.63 -18.28 40.91
N ILE A 428 0.55 -16.94 40.86
CA ILE A 428 0.83 -16.16 39.66
C ILE A 428 2.35 -16.26 39.37
N PRO A 429 2.76 -16.73 38.18
CA PRO A 429 4.17 -16.80 37.81
C PRO A 429 4.87 -15.46 38.03
N THR A 430 5.99 -15.47 38.77
CA THR A 430 6.72 -14.27 39.21
C THR A 430 7.88 -13.89 38.29
N GLN A 431 8.11 -14.58 37.17
CA GLN A 431 9.27 -14.34 36.31
C GLN A 431 8.91 -14.21 34.83
N GLY A 432 9.36 -13.10 34.24
CA GLY A 432 9.23 -12.73 32.84
C GLY A 432 8.17 -11.65 32.66
N ASN A 433 8.57 -10.50 32.11
CA ASN A 433 7.76 -9.32 31.83
C ASN A 433 6.57 -9.53 30.86
N TYR A 434 5.97 -10.71 30.78
CA TYR A 434 5.07 -11.02 29.67
C TYR A 434 3.60 -10.69 29.96
N TRP A 435 3.11 -10.77 31.21
CA TRP A 435 1.64 -10.88 31.42
C TRP A 435 0.97 -9.82 32.28
N ILE A 436 1.64 -8.71 32.62
CA ILE A 436 0.98 -7.64 33.40
C ILE A 436 1.43 -6.27 32.89
N GLU A 437 0.92 -5.88 31.72
CA GLU A 437 0.75 -4.46 31.42
C GLU A 437 -0.70 -4.03 31.65
N ARG A 438 -0.86 -2.94 32.39
CA ARG A 438 -2.18 -2.38 32.72
C ARG A 438 -2.78 -1.74 31.47
N TYR A 439 -3.80 -2.35 30.88
CA TYR A 439 -4.64 -1.68 29.89
C TYR A 439 -6.10 -1.68 30.32
N LYS A 440 -6.80 -0.57 30.07
CA LYS A 440 -8.24 -0.43 30.27
C LYS A 440 -8.91 -0.77 28.93
N PRO A 441 -9.80 -1.78 28.86
CA PRO A 441 -10.48 -2.09 27.61
C PRO A 441 -11.29 -0.86 27.11
N PRO A 442 -11.38 -0.66 25.79
CA PRO A 442 -12.26 0.36 25.21
C PRO A 442 -13.73 0.09 25.57
N SER A 443 -14.49 1.15 25.83
CA SER A 443 -15.87 1.10 26.34
C SER A 443 -16.92 0.52 25.38
N HIS A 444 -16.54 0.10 24.17
CA HIS A 444 -17.47 -0.28 23.11
C HIS A 444 -17.77 -1.78 22.98
N TRP A 445 -17.17 -2.65 23.80
CA TRP A 445 -17.45 -4.10 23.81
C TRP A 445 -18.33 -4.58 24.97
N ARG A 446 -19.08 -3.68 25.61
CA ARG A 446 -20.17 -4.08 26.51
C ARG A 446 -21.46 -4.21 25.72
N LEU A 447 -21.81 -5.43 25.33
CA LEU A 447 -23.19 -5.92 25.25
C LEU A 447 -23.20 -7.43 25.47
#